data_AF-A0A926H6W1-F1
#
_entry.id   AF-A0A926H6W1-F1
#
_cell.length_a   1.000
_cell.length_b   1.000
_cell.length_c   1.000
_cell.angle_alpha   90.00
_cell.angle_beta   90.00
_cell.angle_gamma   90.00
#
_symmetry.space_group_name_H-M   'P 1'
#
loop_
_entity.id
_entity.type
_entity.pdbx_description
1 polymer ?
#
loop_
_entity_poly.entity_id
_entity_poly.type
_entity_poly.pdbx_seq_one_letter_code
_entity_poly.pdbx_strand_id
1 'polypeptide(L)'
;MADSALPAEQNPFATFVGQRTQSLIDRIEAVDHTSYSNEHIRRVRVGIKRWRTLYWLVTALLPHRVRSRRVEHSVQRLFKRAGALRNCQLNRQLLAGLLLPTRLEKKVQYFLKKQEKKARRQLKKAVKSIRLKQIRKIGRQIQQRTVAVDPAQINQQLRHSLDHEVIAIEALMQPEVSSEHVHTIRKRPKSLIEIGRVISSITPDKSLARLMQPAATN
;
A
#
# COMPACT_ATOMS: atom_id res chain seq x y z
N MET A 1 -28.52 30.35 4.97
CA MET A 1 -27.13 30.00 5.34
C MET A 1 -26.56 29.15 4.22
N ALA A 2 -25.69 29.72 3.39
CA ALA A 2 -25.08 29.02 2.27
C ALA A 2 -23.85 28.25 2.78
N ASP A 3 -23.93 26.92 2.75
CA ASP A 3 -22.77 26.03 2.89
C ASP A 3 -21.82 26.31 1.74
N SER A 4 -20.83 27.18 1.96
CA SER A 4 -19.73 27.38 1.02
C SER A 4 -18.79 26.18 1.14
N ALA A 5 -19.15 25.08 0.49
CA ALA A 5 -18.24 23.96 0.28
C ALA A 5 -16.99 24.51 -0.43
N LEU A 6 -15.86 24.52 0.26
CA LEU A 6 -14.58 24.93 -0.32
C LEU A 6 -14.32 24.09 -1.58
N PRO A 7 -13.88 24.68 -2.70
CA PRO A 7 -13.54 23.91 -3.90
C PRO A 7 -12.53 22.82 -3.54
N ALA A 8 -12.63 21.65 -4.19
CA ALA A 8 -11.85 20.45 -3.85
C ALA A 8 -10.32 20.66 -3.83
N GLU A 9 -9.84 21.74 -4.47
CA GLU A 9 -8.44 22.19 -4.46
C GLU A 9 -7.97 22.71 -3.09
N GLN A 10 -8.90 23.09 -2.20
CA GLN A 10 -8.61 23.64 -0.87
C GLN A 10 -8.64 22.61 0.26
N ASN A 11 -8.97 21.34 -0.01
CA ASN A 11 -8.92 20.27 0.99
C ASN A 11 -7.66 19.39 0.78
N PRO A 12 -6.60 19.55 1.60
CA PRO A 12 -5.34 18.81 1.43
C PRO A 12 -5.51 17.29 1.46
N PHE A 13 -6.47 16.78 2.24
CA PHE A 13 -6.74 15.34 2.33
C PHE A 13 -7.34 14.81 1.04
N ALA A 14 -8.33 15.52 0.46
CA ALA A 14 -8.92 15.15 -0.82
C ALA A 14 -7.87 15.12 -1.93
N THR A 15 -7.03 16.16 -2.00
CA THR A 15 -5.91 16.25 -2.95
C THR A 15 -4.93 15.09 -2.78
N PHE A 16 -4.54 14.77 -1.54
CA PHE A 16 -3.66 13.64 -1.25
C PHE A 16 -4.27 12.31 -1.72
N VAL A 17 -5.56 12.05 -1.47
CA VAL A 17 -6.24 10.84 -1.94
C VAL A 17 -6.23 10.73 -3.45
N GLY A 18 -6.52 11.84 -4.14
CA GLY A 18 -6.44 11.93 -5.59
C GLY A 18 -5.09 11.51 -6.12
N GLN A 19 -4.03 12.15 -5.65
CA GLN A 19 -2.65 11.89 -6.05
C GLN A 19 -2.24 10.44 -5.79
N ARG A 20 -2.59 9.88 -4.62
CA ARG A 20 -2.27 8.47 -4.29
C ARG A 20 -3.04 7.48 -5.15
N THR A 21 -4.30 7.77 -5.46
CA THR A 21 -5.12 6.92 -6.33
C THR A 21 -4.58 6.95 -7.76
N GLN A 22 -4.29 8.13 -8.30
CA GLN A 22 -3.72 8.27 -9.64
C GLN A 22 -2.35 7.61 -9.73
N SER A 23 -1.45 7.86 -8.76
CA SER A 23 -0.13 7.22 -8.72
C SER A 23 -0.21 5.68 -8.67
N LEU A 24 -1.23 5.11 -8.01
CA LEU A 24 -1.46 3.66 -8.05
C LEU A 24 -1.86 3.21 -9.47
N ILE A 25 -2.79 3.92 -10.10
CA ILE A 25 -3.26 3.61 -11.45
C ILE A 25 -2.10 3.64 -12.44
N ASP A 26 -1.31 4.72 -12.44
CA ASP A 26 -0.17 4.88 -13.36
C ASP A 26 0.84 3.73 -13.20
N ARG A 27 1.10 3.29 -11.96
CA ARG A 27 1.99 2.15 -11.70
C ARG A 27 1.42 0.83 -12.21
N ILE A 28 0.10 0.64 -12.12
CA ILE A 28 -0.56 -0.58 -12.63
C ILE A 28 -0.52 -0.59 -14.16
N GLU A 29 -0.83 0.54 -14.78
CA GLU A 29 -0.79 0.72 -16.24
C GLU A 29 0.65 0.53 -16.77
N ALA A 30 1.66 1.08 -16.07
CA ALA A 30 3.06 0.88 -16.42
C ALA A 30 3.48 -0.61 -16.41
N VAL A 31 2.90 -1.45 -15.56
CA VAL A 31 3.18 -2.91 -15.55
C VAL A 31 2.56 -3.63 -16.75
N ASP A 32 1.50 -3.08 -17.36
CA ASP A 32 0.92 -3.64 -18.57
C ASP A 32 1.78 -3.31 -19.82
N HIS A 33 2.42 -2.13 -19.83
CA HIS A 33 3.22 -1.64 -20.96
C HIS A 33 4.72 -1.99 -20.90
N THR A 34 5.30 -2.18 -19.72
CA THR A 34 6.75 -2.41 -19.54
C THR A 34 7.09 -3.85 -19.17
N SER A 35 8.36 -4.23 -19.32
CA SER A 35 8.86 -5.51 -18.81
C SER A 35 8.60 -5.59 -17.29
N TYR A 36 8.16 -6.76 -16.79
CA TYR A 36 7.87 -7.00 -15.36
C TYR A 36 9.18 -7.06 -14.56
N SER A 37 9.92 -5.96 -14.53
CA SER A 37 11.18 -5.81 -13.79
C SER A 37 10.92 -5.89 -12.28
N ASN A 38 11.96 -6.28 -11.52
CA ASN A 38 11.88 -6.36 -10.06
C ASN A 38 11.38 -5.05 -9.44
N GLU A 39 11.84 -3.91 -9.98
CA GLU A 39 11.51 -2.60 -9.46
C GLU A 39 10.06 -2.20 -9.75
N HIS A 40 9.54 -2.47 -10.95
CA HIS A 40 8.14 -2.19 -11.27
C HIS A 40 7.18 -2.98 -10.36
N ILE A 41 7.45 -4.27 -10.16
CA ILE A 41 6.65 -5.12 -9.27
C ILE A 41 6.70 -4.62 -7.83
N ARG A 42 7.88 -4.23 -7.36
CA ARG A 42 8.05 -3.60 -6.04
C ARG A 42 7.21 -2.31 -5.94
N ARG A 43 7.31 -1.40 -6.91
CA ARG A 43 6.58 -0.12 -6.93
C ARG A 43 5.06 -0.31 -6.93
N VAL A 44 4.54 -1.26 -7.68
CA VAL A 44 3.11 -1.63 -7.65
C VAL A 44 2.71 -2.14 -6.28
N ARG A 45 3.48 -3.07 -5.69
CA ARG A 45 3.17 -3.60 -4.35
C ARG A 45 3.16 -2.51 -3.29
N VAL A 46 4.12 -1.59 -3.34
CA VAL A 46 4.16 -0.43 -2.44
C VAL A 46 2.95 0.45 -2.67
N GLY A 47 2.63 0.79 -3.93
CA GLY A 47 1.45 1.60 -4.27
C GLY A 47 0.14 0.99 -3.74
N ILE A 48 -0.04 -0.33 -3.91
CA ILE A 48 -1.22 -1.03 -3.39
C ILE A 48 -1.30 -0.96 -1.87
N LYS A 49 -0.18 -1.14 -1.14
CA LYS A 49 -0.17 -1.03 0.33
C LYS A 49 -0.60 0.37 0.79
N ARG A 50 -0.03 1.40 0.18
CA ARG A 50 -0.34 2.80 0.48
C ARG A 50 -1.81 3.09 0.25
N TRP A 51 -2.30 2.75 -0.95
CA TRP A 51 -3.70 2.96 -1.32
C TRP A 51 -4.66 2.19 -0.42
N ARG A 52 -4.35 0.95 -0.04
CA ARG A 52 -5.20 0.17 0.88
C ARG A 52 -5.30 0.79 2.27
N THR A 53 -4.20 1.35 2.79
CA THR A 53 -4.18 2.03 4.08
C THR A 53 -5.07 3.27 4.02
N LEU A 54 -4.94 4.05 2.95
CA LEU A 54 -5.77 5.23 2.73
C LEU A 54 -7.25 4.89 2.54
N TYR A 55 -7.54 3.88 1.74
CA TYR A 55 -8.90 3.39 1.54
C TYR A 55 -9.52 2.91 2.86
N TRP A 56 -8.76 2.19 3.70
CA TRP A 56 -9.21 1.77 5.03
C TRP A 56 -9.54 2.97 5.91
N LEU A 57 -8.66 3.97 5.96
CA LEU A 57 -8.87 5.19 6.74
C LEU A 57 -10.12 5.94 6.29
N VAL A 58 -10.31 6.07 4.98
CA VAL A 58 -11.50 6.72 4.43
C VAL A 58 -12.76 5.90 4.70
N THR A 59 -12.70 4.58 4.64
CA THR A 59 -13.86 3.75 5.03
C THR A 59 -14.13 3.79 6.53
N ALA A 60 -13.16 4.12 7.38
CA ALA A 60 -13.43 4.38 8.80
C ALA A 60 -14.16 5.71 8.99
N LEU A 61 -13.77 6.74 8.25
CA LEU A 61 -14.44 8.06 8.26
C LEU A 61 -15.82 8.03 7.59
N LEU A 62 -16.00 7.22 6.54
CA LEU A 62 -17.18 7.23 5.66
C LEU A 62 -17.66 5.79 5.31
N PRO A 63 -18.01 4.94 6.30
CA PRO A 63 -18.18 3.49 6.15
C PRO A 63 -19.22 3.04 5.13
N HIS A 64 -20.31 3.79 4.98
CA HIS A 64 -21.41 3.43 4.07
C HIS A 64 -21.32 4.09 2.68
N ARG A 65 -20.32 4.94 2.47
CA ARG A 65 -20.29 5.87 1.35
C ARG A 65 -19.29 5.49 0.25
N VAL A 66 -18.25 4.72 0.60
CA VAL A 66 -17.10 4.46 -0.29
C VAL A 66 -16.78 2.97 -0.40
N ARG A 67 -17.32 2.13 0.48
CA ARG A 67 -16.93 0.71 0.59
C ARG A 67 -17.39 -0.10 -0.62
N SER A 68 -16.44 -0.78 -1.28
CA SER A 68 -16.68 -1.67 -2.41
C SER A 68 -15.90 -2.98 -2.27
N ARG A 69 -16.59 -4.05 -1.85
CA ARG A 69 -16.02 -5.41 -1.73
C ARG A 69 -15.36 -5.87 -3.04
N ARG A 70 -15.95 -5.52 -4.20
CA ARG A 70 -15.40 -5.89 -5.52
C ARG A 70 -14.04 -5.23 -5.77
N VAL A 71 -13.88 -3.95 -5.42
CA VAL A 71 -12.59 -3.26 -5.57
C VAL A 71 -11.57 -3.82 -4.59
N GLU A 72 -11.95 -4.00 -3.32
CA GLU A 72 -11.09 -4.61 -2.30
C GLU A 72 -10.55 -5.97 -2.74
N HIS A 73 -11.42 -6.86 -3.23
CA HIS A 73 -11.01 -8.16 -3.75
C HIS A 73 -10.09 -8.06 -4.96
N SER A 74 -10.38 -7.14 -5.90
CA SER A 74 -9.53 -6.97 -7.09
C SER A 74 -8.12 -6.49 -6.73
N VAL A 75 -8.01 -5.51 -5.82
CA VAL A 75 -6.75 -4.97 -5.33
C VAL A 75 -6.01 -6.00 -4.48
N GLN A 76 -6.70 -6.76 -3.63
CA GLN A 76 -6.11 -7.84 -2.84
C GLN A 76 -5.58 -8.96 -3.75
N ARG A 77 -6.33 -9.34 -4.78
CA ARG A 77 -5.89 -10.33 -5.78
C ARG A 77 -4.63 -9.84 -6.49
N LEU A 78 -4.61 -8.60 -6.96
CA LEU A 78 -3.41 -8.01 -7.58
C LEU A 78 -2.21 -8.04 -6.62
N PHE A 79 -2.41 -7.63 -5.37
CA PHE A 79 -1.37 -7.65 -4.34
C PHE A 79 -0.80 -9.05 -4.11
N LYS A 80 -1.66 -10.07 -3.99
CA LYS A 80 -1.26 -11.47 -3.81
C LYS A 80 -0.44 -11.97 -5.01
N ARG A 81 -0.85 -11.67 -6.25
CA ARG A 81 -0.14 -12.11 -7.45
C ARG A 81 1.20 -11.39 -7.64
N ALA A 82 1.26 -10.08 -7.41
CA ALA A 82 2.52 -9.34 -7.38
C ALA A 82 3.43 -9.86 -6.25
N GLY A 83 2.82 -10.28 -5.14
CA GLY A 83 3.44 -10.99 -4.02
C GLY A 83 4.23 -12.22 -4.45
N ALA A 84 3.53 -13.16 -5.09
CA ALA A 84 4.11 -14.41 -5.56
C ALA A 84 5.27 -14.19 -6.53
N LEU A 85 5.13 -13.25 -7.48
CA LEU A 85 6.20 -12.94 -8.43
C LEU A 85 7.44 -12.39 -7.72
N ARG A 86 7.27 -11.43 -6.81
CA ARG A 86 8.40 -10.86 -6.06
C ARG A 86 9.07 -11.89 -5.15
N ASN A 87 8.32 -12.82 -4.56
CA ASN A 87 8.92 -13.91 -3.77
C ASN A 87 9.80 -14.81 -4.64
N CYS A 88 9.36 -15.15 -5.87
CA CYS A 88 10.21 -15.91 -6.81
C CYS A 88 11.50 -15.13 -7.13
N GLN A 89 11.38 -13.84 -7.41
CA GLN A 89 12.52 -12.96 -7.72
C GLN A 89 13.49 -12.84 -6.54
N LEU A 90 12.99 -12.68 -5.32
CA LEU A 90 13.79 -12.64 -4.10
C LEU A 90 14.50 -13.96 -3.84
N ASN A 91 13.79 -15.10 -3.96
CA ASN A 91 14.39 -16.41 -3.75
C ASN A 91 15.53 -16.67 -4.75
N ARG A 92 15.37 -16.26 -6.02
CA ARG A 92 16.44 -16.33 -7.02
C ARG A 92 17.65 -15.46 -6.65
N GLN A 93 17.42 -14.24 -6.14
CA GLN A 93 18.49 -13.36 -5.67
C GLN A 93 19.22 -13.95 -4.46
N LEU A 94 18.50 -14.50 -3.48
CA LEU A 94 19.09 -15.12 -2.29
C LEU A 94 19.93 -16.33 -2.66
N LEU A 95 19.45 -17.19 -3.56
CA LEU A 95 20.21 -18.37 -4.00
C LEU A 95 21.47 -18.04 -4.78
N ALA A 96 21.50 -16.92 -5.51
CA ALA A 96 22.70 -16.50 -6.21
C ALA A 96 23.86 -16.18 -5.25
N GLY A 97 23.57 -15.89 -3.98
CA GLY A 97 24.57 -15.69 -2.92
C GLY A 97 24.92 -16.94 -2.12
N LEU A 98 24.36 -18.11 -2.44
CA LEU A 98 24.64 -19.37 -1.74
C LEU A 98 25.55 -20.27 -2.58
N LEU A 99 26.57 -20.84 -1.94
CA LEU A 99 27.41 -21.88 -2.55
C LEU A 99 26.65 -23.20 -2.52
N LEU A 100 26.10 -23.60 -3.67
CA LEU A 100 25.36 -24.85 -3.83
C LEU A 100 26.11 -25.82 -4.75
N PRO A 101 25.99 -27.15 -4.53
CA PRO A 101 26.46 -28.12 -5.50
C PRO A 101 25.83 -27.88 -6.88
N THR A 102 26.61 -27.89 -7.96
CA THR A 102 26.18 -27.50 -9.32
C THR A 102 24.91 -28.20 -9.79
N ARG A 103 24.75 -29.50 -9.48
CA ARG A 103 23.54 -30.27 -9.84
C ARG A 103 22.30 -29.76 -9.13
N LEU A 104 22.42 -29.40 -7.84
CA LEU A 104 21.32 -28.86 -7.05
C LEU A 104 20.96 -27.46 -7.51
N GLU A 105 21.97 -26.61 -7.75
CA GLU A 105 21.78 -25.25 -8.25
C GLU A 105 20.97 -25.24 -9.55
N LYS A 106 21.34 -26.08 -10.54
CA LYS A 106 20.62 -26.21 -11.82
C LYS A 106 19.15 -26.59 -11.61
N LYS A 107 18.87 -27.57 -10.74
CA LYS A 107 17.50 -28.02 -10.42
C LYS A 107 16.67 -26.92 -9.77
N VAL A 108 17.24 -26.22 -8.79
CA VAL A 108 16.55 -25.14 -8.07
C VAL A 108 16.30 -23.94 -8.99
N GLN A 109 17.28 -23.54 -9.81
CA GLN A 109 17.12 -22.46 -10.79
C GLN A 109 16.03 -22.77 -11.81
N TYR A 110 15.97 -24.02 -12.32
CA TYR A 110 14.90 -24.45 -13.22
C TYR A 110 13.52 -24.35 -12.56
N PHE A 111 13.39 -24.87 -11.33
CA PHE A 111 12.14 -24.80 -10.56
C PHE A 111 11.69 -23.35 -10.35
N LEU A 112 12.58 -22.46 -9.93
CA LEU A 112 12.25 -21.05 -9.69
C LEU A 112 11.90 -20.30 -10.97
N LYS A 113 12.58 -20.55 -12.09
CA LYS A 113 12.21 -19.97 -13.39
C LYS A 113 10.79 -20.40 -13.80
N LYS A 114 10.44 -21.68 -13.59
CA LYS A 114 9.08 -22.19 -13.86
C LYS A 114 8.03 -21.50 -12.99
N GLN A 115 8.29 -21.36 -11.69
CA GLN A 115 7.38 -20.66 -10.77
C GLN A 115 7.24 -19.16 -11.10
N GLU A 116 8.35 -18.49 -11.44
CA GLU A 116 8.34 -17.09 -11.83
C GLU A 116 7.50 -16.87 -13.10
N LYS A 117 7.66 -17.73 -14.12
CA LYS A 117 6.85 -17.69 -15.35
C LYS A 117 5.36 -17.86 -15.04
N LYS A 118 5.01 -18.79 -14.15
CA LYS A 118 3.62 -18.99 -13.69
C LYS A 118 3.09 -17.76 -12.94
N ALA A 119 3.87 -17.22 -12.01
CA ALA A 119 3.50 -16.02 -11.24
C ALA A 119 3.31 -14.80 -12.14
N ARG A 120 4.19 -14.59 -13.14
CA ARG A 120 4.07 -13.52 -14.14
C ARG A 120 2.77 -13.64 -14.94
N ARG A 121 2.43 -14.83 -15.43
CA ARG A 121 1.15 -15.07 -16.14
C ARG A 121 -0.06 -14.75 -15.26
N GLN A 122 -0.04 -15.16 -14.00
CA GLN A 122 -1.13 -14.88 -13.06
C GLN A 122 -1.24 -13.38 -12.73
N LEU A 123 -0.10 -12.69 -12.59
CA LEU A 123 -0.07 -11.25 -12.40
C LEU A 123 -0.62 -10.51 -13.61
N LYS A 124 -0.21 -10.87 -14.83
CA LYS A 124 -0.76 -10.31 -16.08
C LYS A 124 -2.29 -10.44 -16.13
N LYS A 125 -2.81 -11.62 -15.79
CA LYS A 125 -4.26 -11.82 -15.69
C LYS A 125 -4.90 -10.93 -14.62
N ALA A 126 -4.25 -10.76 -13.47
CA ALA A 126 -4.75 -9.92 -12.39
C ALA A 126 -4.78 -8.43 -12.76
N VAL A 127 -3.72 -7.93 -13.42
CA VAL A 127 -3.65 -6.56 -13.96
C VAL A 127 -4.76 -6.34 -14.97
N LYS A 128 -4.95 -7.23 -15.94
CA LYS A 128 -6.05 -7.11 -16.91
C LYS A 128 -7.44 -7.17 -16.28
N SER A 129 -7.59 -7.93 -15.20
CA SER A 129 -8.87 -8.05 -14.49
C SER A 129 -9.13 -6.91 -13.51
N ILE A 130 -8.14 -6.04 -13.25
CA ILE A 130 -8.31 -4.99 -12.25
C ILE A 130 -9.27 -3.93 -12.79
N ARG A 131 -10.20 -3.51 -11.94
CA ARG A 131 -11.24 -2.56 -12.32
C ARG A 131 -10.74 -1.13 -12.13
N LEU A 132 -9.78 -0.70 -12.95
CA LEU A 132 -9.17 0.64 -12.86
C LEU A 132 -10.24 1.75 -12.88
N LYS A 133 -11.27 1.62 -13.74
CA LYS A 133 -12.42 2.54 -13.77
C LYS A 133 -13.12 2.65 -12.40
N GLN A 134 -13.26 1.53 -11.67
CA GLN A 134 -13.88 1.54 -10.34
C GLN A 134 -12.95 2.10 -9.26
N ILE A 135 -11.64 1.83 -9.34
CA ILE A 135 -10.65 2.45 -8.44
C ILE A 135 -10.67 3.98 -8.63
N ARG A 136 -10.69 4.45 -9.87
CA ARG A 136 -10.81 5.87 -10.21
C ARG A 136 -12.13 6.47 -9.71
N LYS A 137 -13.24 5.74 -9.87
CA LYS A 137 -14.56 6.14 -9.33
C LYS A 137 -14.51 6.31 -7.82
N ILE A 138 -13.92 5.33 -7.10
CA ILE A 138 -13.75 5.42 -5.64
C ILE A 138 -12.87 6.62 -5.29
N GLY A 139 -11.73 6.82 -5.95
CA GLY A 139 -10.89 8.00 -5.72
C GLY A 139 -11.66 9.32 -5.84
N ARG A 140 -12.46 9.48 -6.90
CA ARG A 140 -13.33 10.65 -7.08
C ARG A 140 -14.41 10.75 -5.99
N GLN A 141 -15.04 9.65 -5.63
CA GLN A 141 -16.05 9.63 -4.55
C GLN A 141 -15.43 10.02 -3.21
N ILE A 142 -14.20 9.58 -2.94
CA ILE A 142 -13.47 10.00 -1.74
C ILE A 142 -13.25 11.50 -1.81
N GLN A 143 -12.61 11.99 -2.88
CA GLN A 143 -12.33 13.42 -3.06
C GLN A 143 -13.57 14.29 -2.84
N GLN A 144 -14.67 13.98 -3.51
CA GLN A 144 -15.93 14.73 -3.41
C GLN A 144 -16.51 14.71 -1.99
N ARG A 145 -16.43 13.57 -1.30
CA ARG A 145 -17.05 13.41 0.01
C ARG A 145 -16.18 13.90 1.14
N THR A 146 -14.87 13.88 0.99
CA THR A 146 -13.92 14.38 2.00
C THR A 146 -13.88 15.90 2.07
N VAL A 147 -14.32 16.61 1.01
CA VAL A 147 -14.51 18.07 1.05
C VAL A 147 -15.47 18.48 2.17
N ALA A 148 -16.52 17.67 2.40
CA ALA A 148 -17.54 17.93 3.41
C ALA A 148 -17.21 17.32 4.79
N VAL A 149 -16.02 16.73 4.97
CA VAL A 149 -15.59 16.19 6.27
C VAL A 149 -14.77 17.27 6.98
N ASP A 150 -15.17 17.58 8.21
CA ASP A 150 -14.46 18.51 9.07
C ASP A 150 -13.00 18.04 9.29
N PRO A 151 -12.00 18.89 9.02
CA PRO A 151 -10.60 18.61 9.32
C PRO A 151 -10.35 18.12 10.76
N ALA A 152 -11.12 18.61 11.75
CA ALA A 152 -11.00 18.15 13.13
C ALA A 152 -11.37 16.67 13.29
N GLN A 153 -12.42 16.20 12.60
CA GLN A 153 -12.80 14.78 12.58
C GLN A 153 -11.73 13.91 11.91
N ILE A 154 -11.14 14.40 10.81
CA ILE A 154 -10.03 13.71 10.13
C ILE A 154 -8.84 13.56 11.09
N ASN A 155 -8.48 14.63 11.79
CA ASN A 155 -7.39 14.63 12.77
C ASN A 155 -7.67 13.70 13.96
N GLN A 156 -8.89 13.72 14.49
CA GLN A 156 -9.28 12.83 15.59
C GLN A 156 -9.17 11.35 15.19
N GLN A 157 -9.66 10.99 14.00
CA GLN A 157 -9.59 9.61 13.51
C GLN A 157 -8.14 9.17 13.23
N LEU A 158 -7.31 10.08 12.71
CA LEU A 158 -5.90 9.83 12.47
C LEU A 158 -5.15 9.59 13.78
N ARG A 159 -5.40 10.42 14.81
CA ARG A 159 -4.85 10.23 16.16
C ARG A 159 -5.29 8.91 16.78
N HIS A 160 -6.59 8.61 16.73
CA HIS A 160 -7.11 7.34 17.22
C HIS A 160 -6.46 6.12 16.53
N SER A 161 -6.22 6.22 15.21
CA SER A 161 -5.53 5.17 14.45
C SER A 161 -4.04 5.06 14.81
N LEU A 162 -3.39 6.18 15.13
CA LEU A 162 -2.01 6.17 15.65
C LEU A 162 -1.95 5.50 17.02
N ASP A 163 -2.79 5.92 17.96
CA ASP A 163 -2.80 5.40 19.33
C ASP A 163 -3.04 3.88 19.34
N HIS A 164 -4.01 3.41 18.55
CA HIS A 164 -4.26 1.97 18.41
C HIS A 164 -3.05 1.20 17.84
N GLU A 165 -2.31 1.79 16.90
CA GLU A 165 -1.12 1.17 16.34
C GLU A 165 0.08 1.21 17.30
N VAL A 166 0.20 2.26 18.13
CA VAL A 166 1.23 2.38 19.19
C VAL A 166 1.00 1.34 20.29
N ILE A 167 -0.22 1.27 20.83
CA ILE A 167 -0.61 0.26 21.83
C ILE A 167 -0.34 -1.15 21.29
N ALA A 168 -0.66 -1.38 20.01
CA ALA A 168 -0.40 -2.66 19.38
C ALA A 168 1.11 -2.97 19.26
N ILE A 169 1.99 -1.98 19.15
CA ILE A 169 3.45 -2.17 19.15
C ILE A 169 3.96 -2.45 20.57
N GLU A 170 3.49 -1.70 21.56
CA GLU A 170 3.84 -1.89 22.98
C GLU A 170 3.45 -3.29 23.47
N ALA A 171 2.25 -3.76 23.11
CA ALA A 171 1.79 -5.11 23.40
C ALA A 171 2.66 -6.21 22.78
N LEU A 172 3.49 -5.88 21.78
CA LEU A 172 4.39 -6.81 21.11
C LEU A 172 5.83 -6.76 21.64
N MET A 173 6.14 -5.92 22.63
CA MET A 173 7.44 -5.89 23.32
C MET A 173 7.57 -6.99 24.40
N GLN A 174 6.65 -7.96 24.41
CA GLN A 174 6.64 -9.09 25.32
C GLN A 174 7.77 -10.09 25.00
N PRO A 175 8.35 -10.77 26.02
CA PRO A 175 9.59 -11.54 25.88
C PRO A 175 9.48 -12.79 24.98
N GLU A 176 8.29 -13.33 24.73
CA GLU A 176 8.08 -14.49 23.86
C GLU A 176 7.51 -14.10 22.49
N VAL A 177 8.41 -13.87 21.53
CA VAL A 177 8.03 -13.40 20.19
C VAL A 177 7.93 -14.59 19.23
N SER A 178 6.72 -15.12 19.05
CA SER A 178 6.43 -16.08 17.99
C SER A 178 6.68 -15.47 16.59
N SER A 179 6.88 -16.32 15.57
CA SER A 179 7.02 -15.85 14.17
C SER A 179 5.82 -15.01 13.70
N GLU A 180 4.62 -15.35 14.20
CA GLU A 180 3.40 -14.57 13.95
C GLU A 180 3.42 -13.22 14.66
N HIS A 181 3.94 -13.15 15.90
CA HIS A 181 4.20 -11.89 16.59
C HIS A 181 5.20 -11.03 15.83
N VAL A 182 6.34 -11.57 15.36
CA VAL A 182 7.30 -10.82 14.52
C VAL A 182 6.64 -10.30 13.24
N HIS A 183 5.79 -11.10 12.59
CA HIS A 183 5.08 -10.67 11.39
C HIS A 183 4.15 -9.49 11.67
N THR A 184 3.45 -9.53 12.80
CA THR A 184 2.53 -8.47 13.25
C THR A 184 3.31 -7.22 13.62
N ILE A 185 4.40 -7.33 14.40
CA ILE A 185 5.34 -6.25 14.70
C ILE A 185 5.80 -5.58 13.43
N ARG A 186 6.17 -6.33 12.39
CA ARG A 186 6.65 -5.74 11.14
C ARG A 186 5.57 -5.00 10.34
N LYS A 187 4.28 -5.35 10.53
CA LYS A 187 3.16 -4.78 9.76
C LYS A 187 2.73 -3.43 10.31
N ARG A 188 2.76 -3.26 11.64
CA ARG A 188 2.25 -2.06 12.35
C ARG A 188 3.05 -0.78 12.07
N PRO A 189 4.39 -0.72 12.17
CA PRO A 189 5.21 0.43 11.80
C PRO A 189 5.02 0.84 10.34
N LYS A 190 4.76 -0.12 9.44
CA LYS A 190 4.48 0.21 8.02
C LYS A 190 3.13 0.88 7.84
N SER A 191 2.15 0.56 8.68
CA SER A 191 0.87 1.26 8.73
C SER A 191 1.08 2.67 9.28
N LEU A 192 1.77 2.80 10.43
CA LEU A 192 2.10 4.07 11.07
C LEU A 192 2.82 5.04 10.14
N ILE A 193 3.85 4.59 9.40
CA ILE A 193 4.56 5.44 8.43
C ILE A 193 3.60 5.99 7.37
N GLU A 194 2.64 5.20 6.90
CA GLU A 194 1.69 5.69 5.89
C GLU A 194 0.62 6.59 6.50
N ILE A 195 0.17 6.33 7.73
CA ILE A 195 -0.73 7.22 8.48
C ILE A 195 -0.03 8.56 8.78
N GLY A 196 1.22 8.53 9.25
CA GLY A 196 2.04 9.72 9.49
C GLY A 196 2.27 10.54 8.23
N ARG A 197 2.45 9.89 7.06
CA ARG A 197 2.51 10.59 5.76
C ARG A 197 1.18 11.24 5.37
N VAL A 198 0.05 10.63 5.71
CA VAL A 198 -1.28 11.22 5.53
C VAL A 198 -1.39 12.47 6.41
N ILE A 199 -1.08 12.35 7.71
CA ILE A 199 -1.12 13.49 8.66
C ILE A 199 -0.20 14.62 8.19
N SER A 200 1.06 14.32 7.85
CA SER A 200 2.04 15.31 7.38
C SER A 200 1.56 16.07 6.13
N SER A 201 0.72 15.44 5.31
CA SER A 201 0.18 16.06 4.09
C SER A 201 -1.04 16.94 4.33
N ILE A 202 -1.74 16.77 5.45
CA ILE A 202 -2.96 17.50 5.79
C ILE A 202 -2.67 18.60 6.82
N THR A 203 -1.76 18.33 7.74
CA THR A 203 -1.31 19.26 8.77
C THR A 203 0.20 19.43 8.59
N PRO A 204 0.65 20.55 8.01
CA PRO A 204 2.07 20.82 7.87
C PRO A 204 2.70 21.05 9.25
N ASP A 205 3.09 19.95 9.90
CA ASP A 205 3.85 19.94 11.14
C ASP A 205 5.33 19.72 10.78
N LYS A 206 6.17 20.72 11.06
CA LYS A 206 7.61 20.68 10.78
C LYS A 206 8.31 19.54 11.53
N SER A 207 7.81 19.16 12.70
CA SER A 207 8.35 18.09 13.54
C SER A 207 8.05 16.72 12.93
N LEU A 208 6.80 16.52 12.50
CA LEU A 208 6.37 15.31 11.81
C LEU A 208 7.07 15.17 10.44
N ALA A 209 7.24 16.28 9.72
CA ALA A 209 7.95 16.30 8.44
C ALA A 209 9.41 15.86 8.57
N ARG A 210 10.11 16.28 9.62
CA ARG A 210 11.49 15.83 9.92
C ARG A 210 11.56 14.32 10.20
N LEU A 211 10.64 13.78 11.00
CA LEU A 211 10.56 12.34 11.29
C LEU A 211 10.23 11.49 10.06
N MET A 212 9.53 12.05 9.07
CA MET A 212 9.15 11.37 7.84
C MET A 212 10.21 11.46 6.72
N GLN A 213 11.28 12.22 6.91
CA GLN A 213 12.41 12.20 5.98
C GLN A 213 13.06 10.81 6.01
N PRO A 214 13.40 10.21 4.86
CA PRO A 214 14.19 9.00 4.86
C PRO A 214 15.50 9.29 5.60
N ALA A 215 15.85 8.44 6.59
CA ALA A 215 17.13 8.53 7.26
C ALA A 215 18.22 8.65 6.18
N ALA A 216 19.08 9.66 6.28
CA ALA A 216 20.18 9.84 5.36
C ALA A 216 20.93 8.51 5.28
N THR A 217 20.94 7.92 4.09
CA THR A 217 21.69 6.69 3.84
C THR A 217 23.17 7.03 3.92
N ASN A 218 23.76 6.78 5.09
CA ASN A 218 25.20 6.60 5.24
C ASN A 218 25.59 5.24 4.66
#